data_AF-A0AA38FZ72-F1
#
_entry.id   AF-A0AA38FZ72-F1
#
_cell.length_a   1.000
_cell.length_b   1.000
_cell.length_c   1.000
_cell.angle_alpha   90.00
_cell.angle_beta   90.00
_cell.angle_gamma   90.00
#
_symmetry.space_group_name_H-M   'P 1'
#
loop_
_entity.id
_entity.type
_entity.pdbx_description
1 polymer ?
#
loop_
_entity_poly.entity_id
_entity_poly.type
_entity_poly.pdbx_seq_one_letter_code
_entity_poly.pdbx_strand_id
1 'polypeptide(L)'
;EELYPMTLFFDGSKCQRGGGAGVVLIPLNAEPMPLSFRLDFPCTNNIAEYEALVLGLQVALHLGVKSINIFGDSQLVVNQVMGIYQ
;
A
#
# COMPACT_ATOMS: atom_id res chain seq x y z
N GLU A 1 3.49 15.14 -17.69
CA GLU A 1 3.27 14.12 -16.65
C GLU A 1 1.88 14.32 -16.08
N GLU A 2 1.09 13.26 -15.92
CA GLU A 2 -0.15 13.36 -15.16
C GLU A 2 0.22 13.68 -13.70
N LEU A 3 -0.19 14.86 -13.23
CA LEU A 3 -0.03 15.23 -11.82
C LEU A 3 -1.08 14.49 -11.02
N TYR A 4 -0.74 13.29 -10.54
CA TYR A 4 -1.54 12.62 -9.52
C TYR A 4 -1.50 13.50 -8.26
N PRO A 5 -2.66 13.84 -7.67
CA PRO A 5 -2.69 14.71 -6.48
C PRO A 5 -2.04 14.05 -5.26
N MET A 6 -1.84 12.73 -5.30
CA MET A 6 -1.23 11.94 -4.24
C MET A 6 -0.47 10.74 -4.81
N THR A 7 0.62 10.39 -4.14
CA THR A 7 1.37 9.15 -4.34
C THR A 7 1.25 8.27 -3.10
N LEU A 8 1.07 6.97 -3.29
CA LEU A 8 1.02 5.94 -2.26
C LEU A 8 2.20 5.00 -2.42
N PHE A 9 2.95 4.79 -1.33
CA PHE A 9 3.91 3.71 -1.19
C PHE A 9 3.34 2.69 -0.20
N PHE A 10 3.50 1.40 -0.48
CA PHE A 10 3.14 0.34 0.45
C PHE A 10 4.27 -0.70 0.56
N ASP A 11 4.34 -1.35 1.71
CA ASP A 11 5.22 -2.50 1.99
C ASP A 11 4.58 -3.38 3.05
N GLY A 12 4.55 -4.68 2.82
CA GLY A 12 4.05 -5.68 3.74
C GLY A 12 5.15 -6.59 4.28
N SER A 13 5.13 -6.83 5.58
CA SER A 13 6.10 -7.73 6.21
C SER A 13 5.42 -8.85 7.00
N LYS A 14 6.02 -10.03 7.01
CA LYS A 14 5.70 -11.09 7.97
C LYS A 14 6.93 -11.48 8.77
N CYS A 15 6.73 -11.64 10.08
CA CYS A 15 7.71 -12.21 11.01
C CYS A 15 7.12 -13.39 11.79
N GLN A 16 7.90 -14.00 12.70
CA GLN A 16 7.38 -15.08 13.56
C GLN A 16 6.28 -14.60 14.52
N ARG A 17 6.26 -13.31 14.87
CA ARG A 17 5.32 -12.71 15.84
C ARG A 17 4.03 -12.18 15.20
N GLY A 18 3.91 -12.19 13.88
CA GLY A 18 2.77 -11.67 13.14
C GLY A 18 3.17 -10.92 11.87
N GLY A 19 2.18 -10.32 11.22
CA GLY A 19 2.35 -9.47 10.05
C GLY A 19 2.29 -7.98 10.38
N GLY A 20 2.82 -7.17 9.48
CA GLY A 20 2.71 -5.73 9.51
C GLY A 20 2.54 -5.18 8.10
N ALA A 21 1.88 -4.03 8.01
CA ALA A 21 1.70 -3.27 6.79
C ALA A 21 2.18 -1.84 7.01
N GLY A 22 3.04 -1.36 6.11
CA GLY A 22 3.51 0.02 6.04
C GLY A 22 2.89 0.73 4.85
N VAL A 23 2.46 1.97 5.05
CA VAL A 23 1.91 2.84 4.00
C VAL A 23 2.51 4.23 4.15
N VAL A 24 2.87 4.88 3.05
CA VAL A 24 3.22 6.30 3.03
C VAL A 24 2.39 7.00 1.95
N LEU A 25 1.58 7.96 2.35
CA LEU A 25 0.86 8.84 1.43
C LEU A 25 1.62 10.16 1.30
N ILE A 26 1.94 10.55 0.08
CA ILE A 26 2.63 11.81 -0.24
C ILE A 26 1.69 12.69 -1.06
N PRO A 27 1.07 13.70 -0.44
CA PRO A 27 0.30 14.71 -1.18
C PRO A 27 1.25 15.62 -1.97
N LEU A 28 0.79 16.19 -3.09
CA LEU A 28 1.61 17.08 -3.92
C LEU A 28 2.15 18.33 -3.19
N ASN A 29 1.37 18.88 -2.25
CA ASN A 29 1.65 20.15 -1.58
C ASN A 29 1.54 20.07 -0.05
N ALA A 30 1.79 18.90 0.53
CA ALA A 30 1.76 18.70 1.98
C ALA A 30 2.75 17.63 2.41
N GLU A 31 2.96 17.52 3.72
CA GLU A 31 3.92 16.58 4.30
C GLU A 31 3.50 15.12 4.07
N PRO A 32 4.47 14.20 3.92
CA PRO A 32 4.21 12.77 3.89
C PRO A 32 3.48 12.29 5.16
N MET A 33 2.55 11.36 4.98
CA MET A 33 1.81 10.70 6.05
C MET A 33 2.22 9.22 6.11
N PRO A 34 3.20 8.86 6.95
CA PRO A 34 3.56 7.47 7.21
C PRO A 34 2.56 6.83 8.18
N LEU A 35 2.13 5.62 7.86
CA LEU A 35 1.19 4.82 8.64
C LEU A 35 1.73 3.39 8.75
N SER A 36 1.51 2.78 9.91
CA SER A 36 1.83 1.38 10.15
C SER A 36 0.67 0.66 10.82
N PHE A 37 0.44 -0.56 10.37
CA PHE A 37 -0.65 -1.40 10.84
C PHE A 37 -0.10 -2.75 11.25
N ARG A 38 -0.60 -3.27 12.37
CA ARG A 38 -0.34 -4.64 12.78
C ARG A 38 -1.43 -5.55 12.21
N LEU A 39 -1.03 -6.63 11.56
CA LEU A 39 -1.97 -7.62 11.04
C LEU A 39 -2.20 -8.68 12.12
N ASP A 40 -3.38 -8.63 12.75
CA ASP A 40 -3.78 -9.52 13.84
C ASP A 40 -4.38 -10.86 13.36
N PHE A 41 -3.95 -11.33 12.18
CA PHE A 41 -4.37 -12.60 11.59
C PHE A 41 -3.16 -13.32 10.96
N PRO A 42 -3.25 -14.66 10.79
CA PRO A 42 -2.21 -15.40 10.09
C PRO A 42 -2.03 -14.90 8.65
N CYS A 43 -0.82 -14.47 8.32
CA CYS A 43 -0.49 -14.01 6.97
C CYS A 43 0.84 -14.62 6.49
N THR A 44 1.01 -14.69 5.18
CA THR A 44 2.32 -14.86 4.52
C THR A 44 2.92 -13.48 4.20
N ASN A 45 4.16 -13.41 3.68
CA ASN A 45 4.69 -12.14 3.17
C ASN A 45 3.78 -11.57 2.07
N ASN A 46 3.39 -12.38 1.09
CA ASN A 46 2.53 -11.93 -0.01
C ASN A 46 1.16 -11.42 0.49
N ILE A 47 0.58 -12.07 1.51
CA ILE A 47 -0.66 -11.57 2.12
C ILE A 47 -0.39 -10.22 2.79
N ALA A 48 0.70 -10.06 3.55
CA ALA A 48 1.01 -8.78 4.17
C ALA A 48 1.18 -7.64 3.15
N GLU A 49 1.80 -7.93 2.01
CA GLU A 49 1.98 -6.98 0.90
C GLU A 49 0.64 -6.54 0.29
N TYR A 50 -0.24 -7.51 0.04
CA TYR A 50 -1.60 -7.24 -0.41
C TYR A 50 -2.39 -6.40 0.59
N GLU A 51 -2.29 -6.73 1.87
CA GLU A 51 -2.98 -6.01 2.94
C GLU A 51 -2.45 -4.58 3.08
N ALA A 52 -1.14 -4.36 2.92
CA ALA A 52 -0.57 -3.01 2.89
C ALA A 52 -1.12 -2.17 1.73
N LEU A 53 -1.24 -2.74 0.53
CA LEU A 53 -1.88 -2.07 -0.61
C LEU A 53 -3.36 -1.75 -0.31
N VAL A 54 -4.13 -2.72 0.19
CA VAL A 54 -5.56 -2.56 0.48
C VAL A 54 -5.79 -1.50 1.56
N LEU A 55 -5.05 -1.54 2.67
CA LEU A 55 -5.13 -0.55 3.75
C LEU A 55 -4.76 0.84 3.23
N GLY A 56 -3.70 0.94 2.42
CA GLY A 56 -3.30 2.21 1.82
C GLY A 56 -4.40 2.81 0.93
N LEU A 57 -5.03 1.99 0.09
CA LEU A 57 -6.16 2.41 -0.74
C LEU A 57 -7.37 2.83 0.10
N GLN A 58 -7.67 2.12 1.19
CA GLN A 58 -8.75 2.50 2.11
C GLN A 58 -8.50 3.86 2.75
N VAL A 59 -7.27 4.14 3.19
CA VAL A 59 -6.90 5.46 3.73
C VAL A 59 -7.03 6.54 2.66
N ALA A 60 -6.52 6.31 1.45
CA ALA A 60 -6.64 7.25 0.34
C ALA A 60 -8.12 7.58 0.02
N LEU A 61 -8.98 6.56 -0.02
CA LEU A 61 -10.43 6.74 -0.21
C LEU A 61 -11.05 7.54 0.94
N HIS A 62 -10.68 7.27 2.19
CA HIS A 62 -11.17 8.02 3.35
C HIS A 62 -10.76 9.50 3.31
N LEU A 63 -9.59 9.81 2.73
CA LEU A 63 -9.12 11.17 2.49
C LEU A 63 -9.75 11.83 1.25
N GLY A 64 -10.65 11.14 0.55
CA GLY A 64 -11.35 11.68 -0.63
C GLY A 64 -10.49 11.71 -1.90
N VAL A 65 -9.40 10.95 -1.95
CA VAL A 65 -8.50 10.87 -3.11
C VAL A 65 -9.19 10.11 -4.24
N LYS A 66 -9.31 10.75 -5.41
CA LYS A 66 -9.97 10.17 -6.60
C LYS A 66 -9.01 9.56 -7.61
N SER A 67 -7.75 9.97 -7.58
CA SER A 67 -6.69 9.50 -8.46
C SER A 67 -5.40 9.48 -7.68
N ILE A 68 -4.66 8.38 -7.76
CA ILE A 68 -3.48 8.12 -6.95
C ILE A 68 -2.46 7.33 -7.75
N ASN A 69 -1.18 7.69 -7.60
CA ASN A 69 -0.07 6.90 -8.15
C ASN A 69 0.42 5.94 -7.07
N ILE A 70 0.61 4.65 -7.40
CA ILE A 70 0.88 3.61 -6.41
C ILE A 70 2.20 2.91 -6.71
N PHE A 71 3.03 2.76 -5.69
CA PHE A 71 4.30 2.05 -5.74
C PHE A 71 4.38 1.01 -4.62
N GLY A 72 4.83 -0.18 -4.98
CA GLY A 72 5.25 -1.23 -4.05
C GLY A 72 6.44 -1.97 -4.65
N ASP A 73 7.25 -2.58 -3.81
CA ASP A 73 8.43 -3.36 -4.22
C ASP A 73 8.10 -4.83 -4.54
N SER A 74 6.93 -5.32 -4.09
CA SER A 74 6.43 -6.64 -4.42
C SER A 74 6.04 -6.77 -5.90
N GLN A 75 6.98 -7.28 -6.72
CA GLN A 75 6.74 -7.56 -8.14
C GLN A 75 5.52 -8.44 -8.39
N LEU A 76 5.24 -9.41 -7.50
CA LEU A 76 4.08 -10.28 -7.60
C LEU A 76 2.77 -9.48 -7.46
N VAL A 77 2.63 -8.68 -6.40
CA VAL A 77 1.43 -7.87 -6.16
C VAL A 77 1.23 -6.87 -7.27
N VAL A 78 2.29 -6.14 -7.65
CA VAL A 78 2.24 -5.15 -8.73
C VAL A 78 1.80 -5.81 -10.05
N ASN A 79 2.40 -6.94 -10.43
CA ASN A 79 2.05 -7.61 -11.68
C ASN A 79 0.64 -8.22 -11.68
N GLN A 80 0.16 -8.73 -10.56
CA GLN A 80 -1.21 -9.24 -10.45
C GLN A 80 -2.24 -8.12 -10.53
N VAL A 81 -2.01 -6.98 -9.86
CA VAL A 81 -2.88 -5.80 -9.93
C VAL A 81 -2.91 -5.21 -11.35
N MET A 82 -1.78 -5.24 -12.05
CA MET A 82 -1.69 -4.84 -13.45
C MET A 82 -2.25 -5.87 -14.44
N GLY A 83 -2.71 -7.03 -13.97
CA GLY A 83 -3.23 -8.11 -14.81
C GLY A 83 -2.17 -8.82 -15.67
N ILE A 84 -0.89 -8.64 -15.35
CA ILE A 84 0.25 -9.31 -16.02
C ILE A 84 0.35 -10.76 -15.53
N TYR A 85 0.11 -10.99 -14.24
CA TYR A 85 0.06 -12.32 -13.64
C TYR A 85 -1.39 -12.69 -13.28
N GLN A 86 -1.70 -13.98 -13.40
CA GLN A 86 -2.95 -14.58 -12.94
C GLN A 86 -2.72 -15.31 -11.61
#